data_AF-A0A3A4WIE9-F1
#
_entry.id   AF-A0A3A4WIE9-F1
#
_cell.length_a   1.000
_cell.length_b   1.000
_cell.length_c   1.000
_cell.angle_alpha   90.00
_cell.angle_beta   90.00
_cell.angle_gamma   90.00
#
_symmetry.space_group_name_H-M   'P 1'
#
loop_
_entity.id
_entity.type
_entity.pdbx_description
1 polymer ?
#
loop_
_entity_poly.entity_id
_entity_poly.type
_entity_poly.pdbx_seq_one_letter_code
_entity_poly.pdbx_strand_id
1 'polypeptide(L)'
;MVRHPGLHSRDARGARYGRTNLPASKLSNSNGRVRCVVKWLRQDESGAVAVVVALLIVSFISLSALVVDMGYLYSVRRQLQAAADAAALAGCQALIEEKSEPEVLAVAEAYAQSNGVKPADGLVMDTQPPNTEITADHVKVTVRKTAPLFFARILGRGTQMVAAQAIAKVAYVSGIKGLMPWAAPIIRANRVTAKIGSGPEVPLTLNGDTGRWEGDVTASLPMSHQGYEVRVTAYNNQTQYPDGTSDYPNGVPEVLSWADSLVTHEASCAIRNVFLNKNFVVSGQDTSVELFVEKSADSSIAGSPSARFNGKNYNLSIVSGEPNRYSVSLPVPATSDLVVSLPIDVSVGQGASAVSITNAAVLVVRRSTYPIRQVTTQERFFSGGYGGQTHVSVELNSYVYGREYELKVVAGAEVGSFCALDLSTIKHPPNWRHPQDPSEYELSSAASEYYNYIANYFPFAVHIGDTIWTQTGNLSAPQTDNSLETRFDGNEMSFSDWEAAGKPAGSSRLIYVPVMEKMQNVSGQTPLRVVALAAFYVEPEVETKGGSVAIRGRFVQYIAPSEGVSEEPMGDYYIETPHLISEGLDY
;
A
#
# COMPACT_ATOMS: atom_id res chain seq x y z
N MET A 1 -42.25 29.72 -39.11
CA MET A 1 -42.55 31.06 -38.56
C MET A 1 -41.40 32.02 -38.89
N VAL A 2 -41.57 32.80 -39.98
CA VAL A 2 -41.15 34.22 -40.17
C VAL A 2 -39.63 34.53 -40.19
N ARG A 3 -38.97 34.70 -41.37
CA ARG A 3 -38.92 35.83 -42.36
C ARG A 3 -37.92 36.97 -42.01
N HIS A 4 -36.77 37.02 -42.71
CA HIS A 4 -36.28 38.02 -43.71
C HIS A 4 -36.62 39.54 -43.58
N PRO A 5 -36.01 40.47 -44.38
CA PRO A 5 -34.61 40.72 -44.81
C PRO A 5 -34.29 42.25 -45.03
N GLY A 6 -33.18 42.59 -45.71
CA GLY A 6 -32.94 43.89 -46.40
C GLY A 6 -31.43 44.09 -46.68
N LEU A 7 -30.80 43.97 -47.87
CA LEU A 7 -31.03 44.38 -49.28
C LEU A 7 -30.77 45.88 -49.55
N HIS A 8 -29.69 46.18 -50.31
CA HIS A 8 -29.67 47.24 -51.32
C HIS A 8 -28.65 46.95 -52.44
N SER A 9 -28.96 47.45 -53.63
CA SER A 9 -28.48 47.02 -54.96
C SER A 9 -28.39 48.21 -55.93
N ARG A 10 -27.68 48.01 -57.05
CA ARG A 10 -27.70 48.70 -58.38
C ARG A 10 -26.72 49.87 -58.54
N ASP A 11 -26.06 50.14 -59.68
CA ASP A 11 -26.36 50.02 -61.14
C ASP A 11 -25.01 49.96 -61.93
N ALA A 12 -24.80 49.24 -63.05
CA ALA A 12 -25.23 49.35 -64.46
C ALA A 12 -24.19 49.96 -65.45
N ARG A 13 -23.74 49.09 -66.39
CA ARG A 13 -23.43 49.24 -67.84
C ARG A 13 -22.82 50.53 -68.44
N GLY A 14 -21.78 50.33 -69.29
CA GLY A 14 -21.43 51.24 -70.40
C GLY A 14 -20.28 50.74 -71.28
N ALA A 15 -20.55 50.42 -72.55
CA ALA A 15 -19.62 49.92 -73.56
C ALA A 15 -18.89 51.06 -74.31
N ARG A 16 -17.70 50.78 -74.89
CA ARG A 16 -17.32 51.30 -76.23
C ARG A 16 -16.09 50.63 -76.87
N TYR A 17 -16.27 50.37 -78.16
CA TYR A 17 -15.35 49.89 -79.20
C TYR A 17 -14.35 50.99 -79.64
N GLY A 18 -13.19 50.61 -80.18
CA GLY A 18 -12.33 51.54 -80.94
C GLY A 18 -10.93 51.03 -81.30
N ARG A 19 -10.81 50.36 -82.46
CA ARG A 19 -9.56 50.16 -83.22
C ARG A 19 -8.88 51.51 -83.51
N THR A 20 -7.54 51.54 -83.61
CA THR A 20 -6.81 51.76 -84.89
C THR A 20 -5.29 52.02 -84.74
N ASN A 21 -4.56 51.39 -85.67
CA ASN A 21 -3.38 51.86 -86.39
C ASN A 21 -1.97 51.78 -85.76
N LEU A 22 -1.22 50.80 -86.30
CA LEU A 22 0.22 50.78 -86.54
C LEU A 22 0.70 52.02 -87.29
N PRO A 23 2.02 52.30 -87.27
CA PRO A 23 2.77 51.99 -88.48
C PRO A 23 4.14 51.33 -88.24
N ALA A 24 4.56 50.61 -89.27
CA ALA A 24 5.86 49.97 -89.41
C ALA A 24 6.84 50.83 -90.24
N SER A 25 8.09 50.37 -90.30
CA SER A 25 9.22 50.74 -91.18
C SER A 25 10.25 51.69 -90.53
N LYS A 26 11.57 51.48 -90.62
CA LYS A 26 12.38 50.83 -91.67
C LYS A 26 13.62 50.12 -91.10
N LEU A 27 14.04 49.07 -91.81
CA LEU A 27 15.36 48.46 -91.77
C LEU A 27 16.43 49.38 -92.38
N SER A 28 17.65 49.37 -91.81
CA SER A 28 18.88 49.64 -92.54
C SER A 28 20.04 48.86 -91.92
N ASN A 29 20.77 48.18 -92.79
CA ASN A 29 21.80 47.19 -92.54
C ASN A 29 23.19 47.85 -92.65
N SER A 30 24.15 47.56 -91.76
CA SER A 30 25.58 47.59 -92.12
C SER A 30 26.49 46.94 -91.07
N ASN A 31 27.16 45.88 -91.53
CA ASN A 31 28.43 45.27 -91.13
C ASN A 31 29.28 45.91 -90.00
N GLY A 32 29.71 45.04 -89.08
CA GLY A 32 31.14 44.81 -88.89
C GLY A 32 31.74 45.03 -87.51
N ARG A 33 32.47 43.99 -87.06
CA ARG A 33 33.65 43.99 -86.18
C ARG A 33 33.45 43.83 -84.66
N VAL A 34 33.68 42.57 -84.28
CA VAL A 34 34.46 42.08 -83.12
C VAL A 34 35.39 43.11 -82.48
N ARG A 35 35.37 43.12 -81.13
CA ARG A 35 36.23 43.77 -80.11
C ARG A 35 35.59 44.95 -79.39
N CYS A 36 35.21 44.71 -78.13
CA CYS A 36 35.75 45.39 -76.94
C CYS A 36 34.73 45.39 -75.79
N VAL A 37 34.61 44.27 -75.06
CA VAL A 37 33.88 44.23 -73.76
C VAL A 37 34.84 44.36 -72.56
N VAL A 38 36.15 44.54 -72.81
CA VAL A 38 37.20 44.59 -71.77
C VAL A 38 37.50 46.02 -71.30
N LYS A 39 36.48 46.87 -71.10
CA LYS A 39 36.72 48.26 -70.65
C LYS A 39 35.75 48.82 -69.60
N TRP A 40 35.21 47.95 -68.73
CA TRP A 40 34.41 48.34 -67.57
C TRP A 40 34.90 47.70 -66.26
N LEU A 41 36.21 47.56 -66.09
CA LEU A 41 36.79 46.83 -64.96
C LEU A 41 37.81 47.64 -64.14
N ARG A 42 37.67 48.96 -64.05
CA ARG A 42 38.50 49.76 -63.13
C ARG A 42 37.80 51.02 -62.62
N GLN A 43 36.99 50.83 -61.58
CA GLN A 43 36.92 51.62 -60.34
C GLN A 43 35.63 51.19 -59.62
N ASP A 44 35.70 50.19 -58.74
CA ASP A 44 34.51 49.82 -57.98
C ASP A 44 34.88 49.06 -56.70
N GLU A 45 34.53 49.62 -55.54
CA GLU A 45 34.63 48.95 -54.23
C GLU A 45 33.62 47.78 -54.12
N SER A 46 32.76 47.60 -55.11
CA SER A 46 31.77 46.51 -55.24
C SER A 46 32.39 45.11 -55.44
N GLY A 47 33.65 45.01 -55.90
CA GLY A 47 34.35 43.72 -56.05
C GLY A 47 34.84 43.14 -54.71
N ALA A 48 35.34 43.99 -53.81
CA ALA A 48 35.78 43.56 -52.48
C ALA A 48 34.58 43.15 -51.61
N VAL A 49 33.47 43.89 -51.70
CA VAL A 49 32.21 43.55 -51.03
C VAL A 49 31.70 42.18 -51.51
N ALA A 50 31.74 41.90 -52.81
CA ALA A 50 31.32 40.59 -53.33
C ALA A 50 32.18 39.43 -52.78
N VAL A 51 33.49 39.61 -52.63
CA VAL A 51 34.40 38.61 -52.03
C VAL A 51 34.12 38.42 -50.54
N VAL A 52 33.95 39.50 -49.78
CA VAL A 52 33.63 39.45 -48.35
C VAL A 52 32.27 38.79 -48.12
N VAL A 53 31.25 39.15 -48.90
CA VAL A 53 29.92 38.53 -48.83
C VAL A 53 29.98 37.04 -49.18
N ALA A 54 30.73 36.65 -50.20
CA ALA A 54 30.92 35.24 -50.54
C ALA A 54 31.57 34.44 -49.39
N LEU A 55 32.59 35.00 -48.74
CA LEU A 55 33.24 34.37 -47.57
C LEU A 55 32.28 34.30 -46.36
N LEU A 56 31.48 35.34 -46.12
CA LEU A 56 30.49 35.35 -45.04
C LEU A 56 29.37 34.33 -45.26
N ILE A 57 28.87 34.19 -46.50
CA ILE A 57 27.87 33.18 -46.83
C ILE A 57 28.41 31.77 -46.58
N VAL A 58 29.64 31.48 -47.02
CA VAL A 58 30.28 30.18 -46.76
C VAL A 58 30.46 29.95 -45.25
N SER A 59 30.87 30.99 -44.51
CA SER A 59 31.01 30.93 -43.06
C SER A 59 29.67 30.65 -42.36
N PHE A 60 28.61 31.38 -42.71
CA PHE A 60 27.28 31.18 -42.12
C PHE A 60 26.70 29.81 -42.47
N ILE A 61 26.84 29.33 -43.70
CA ILE A 61 26.40 27.98 -44.09
C ILE A 61 27.17 26.93 -43.27
N SER A 62 28.47 27.12 -43.07
CA SER A 62 29.30 26.20 -42.27
C SER A 62 28.89 26.17 -40.79
N LEU A 63 28.57 27.33 -40.21
CA LEU A 63 28.06 27.42 -38.83
C LEU A 63 26.65 26.83 -38.70
N SER A 64 25.75 27.10 -39.64
CA SER A 64 24.41 26.50 -39.66
C SER A 64 24.46 24.98 -39.79
N ALA A 65 25.35 24.48 -40.65
CA ALA A 65 25.63 23.05 -40.81
C ALA A 65 26.07 22.39 -39.48
N LEU A 66 27.01 23.03 -38.76
CA LEU A 66 27.46 22.56 -37.46
C LEU A 66 26.33 22.55 -36.42
N VAL A 67 25.50 23.59 -36.40
CA VAL A 67 24.34 23.69 -35.50
C VAL A 67 23.35 22.57 -35.76
N VAL A 68 23.09 22.21 -37.03
CA VAL A 68 22.19 21.10 -37.39
C VAL A 68 22.75 19.76 -36.93
N ASP A 69 24.03 19.47 -37.21
CA ASP A 69 24.67 18.22 -36.78
C ASP A 69 24.68 18.10 -35.24
N MET A 70 25.02 19.16 -34.52
CA MET A 70 25.00 19.18 -33.06
C MET A 70 23.58 19.05 -32.48
N GLY A 71 22.61 19.76 -33.05
CA GLY A 71 21.21 19.67 -32.65
C GLY A 71 20.66 18.26 -32.82
N TYR A 72 21.01 17.60 -33.93
CA TYR A 72 20.68 16.20 -34.15
C TYR A 72 21.33 15.28 -33.12
N LEU A 73 22.64 15.39 -32.87
CA LEU A 73 23.34 14.56 -31.88
C LEU A 73 22.79 14.76 -30.46
N TYR A 74 22.44 15.99 -30.09
CA TYR A 74 21.82 16.28 -28.80
C TYR A 74 20.45 15.62 -28.69
N SER A 75 19.65 15.68 -29.75
CA SER A 75 18.35 14.99 -29.80
C SER A 75 18.51 13.46 -29.73
N VAL A 76 19.54 12.89 -30.38
CA VAL A 76 19.87 11.46 -30.26
C VAL A 76 20.26 11.12 -28.83
N ARG A 77 21.15 11.90 -28.21
CA ARG A 77 21.60 11.66 -26.82
C ARG A 77 20.44 11.72 -25.83
N ARG A 78 19.55 12.71 -25.95
CA ARG A 78 18.36 12.83 -25.10
C ARG A 78 17.44 11.61 -25.22
N GLN A 79 17.23 11.12 -26.44
CA GLN A 79 16.39 9.94 -26.66
C GLN A 79 17.07 8.65 -26.18
N LEU A 80 18.39 8.53 -26.35
CA LEU A 80 19.17 7.42 -25.77
C LEU A 80 19.12 7.44 -24.24
N GLN A 81 19.16 8.62 -23.61
CA GLN A 81 19.01 8.73 -22.16
C GLN A 81 17.65 8.22 -21.69
N ALA A 82 16.56 8.65 -22.34
CA ALA A 82 15.22 8.14 -22.02
C ALA A 82 15.11 6.62 -22.18
N ALA A 83 15.78 6.04 -23.19
CA ALA A 83 15.85 4.59 -23.36
C ALA A 83 16.69 3.90 -22.28
N ALA A 84 17.82 4.48 -21.88
CA ALA A 84 18.66 3.97 -20.79
C ALA A 84 17.90 4.00 -19.45
N ASP A 85 17.25 5.12 -19.13
CA ASP A 85 16.48 5.33 -17.90
C ASP A 85 15.35 4.30 -17.80
N ALA A 86 14.59 4.11 -18.88
CA ALA A 86 13.51 3.12 -18.94
C ALA A 86 14.04 1.68 -18.79
N ALA A 87 15.16 1.37 -19.43
CA ALA A 87 15.80 0.05 -19.33
C ALA A 87 16.34 -0.25 -17.94
N ALA A 88 17.01 0.73 -17.31
CA ALA A 88 17.52 0.58 -15.94
C ALA A 88 16.38 0.42 -14.94
N LEU A 89 15.33 1.25 -15.01
CA LEU A 89 14.15 1.12 -14.15
C LEU A 89 13.44 -0.23 -14.32
N ALA A 90 13.25 -0.69 -15.55
CA ALA A 90 12.60 -1.99 -15.81
C ALA A 90 13.47 -3.18 -15.38
N GLY A 91 14.79 -3.10 -15.59
CA GLY A 91 15.73 -4.10 -15.08
C GLY A 91 15.73 -4.15 -13.56
N CYS A 92 15.78 -3.00 -12.89
CA CYS A 92 15.70 -2.92 -11.43
C CYS A 92 14.35 -3.41 -10.91
N GLN A 93 13.26 -3.19 -11.64
CA GLN A 93 11.96 -3.79 -11.30
C GLN A 93 12.02 -5.32 -11.37
N ALA A 94 12.60 -5.89 -12.42
CA ALA A 94 12.78 -7.33 -12.54
C ALA A 94 13.69 -7.91 -11.43
N LEU A 95 14.66 -7.13 -10.96
CA LEU A 95 15.51 -7.47 -9.82
C LEU A 95 14.71 -7.54 -8.51
N ILE A 96 13.83 -6.58 -8.27
CA ILE A 96 12.90 -6.57 -7.11
C ILE A 96 11.95 -7.78 -7.15
N GLU A 97 11.55 -8.21 -8.34
CA GLU A 97 10.72 -9.40 -8.55
C GLU A 97 11.50 -10.74 -8.41
N GLU A 98 12.74 -10.69 -7.90
CA GLU A 98 13.64 -11.84 -7.69
C GLU A 98 13.89 -12.68 -8.95
N LYS A 99 13.83 -12.05 -10.14
CA LYS A 99 14.14 -12.74 -11.41
C LYS A 99 15.63 -13.04 -11.53
N SER A 100 15.96 -14.04 -12.35
CA SER A 100 17.34 -14.39 -12.63
C SER A 100 18.04 -13.29 -13.45
N GLU A 101 19.36 -13.14 -13.29
CA GLU A 101 20.15 -12.13 -14.02
C GLU A 101 19.90 -12.12 -15.55
N PRO A 102 19.79 -13.28 -16.25
CA PRO A 102 19.46 -13.29 -17.68
C PRO A 102 18.06 -12.74 -17.99
N GLU A 103 17.08 -12.96 -17.12
CA GLU A 103 15.72 -12.42 -17.29
C GLU A 103 15.71 -10.91 -17.05
N VAL A 104 16.46 -10.42 -16.05
CA VAL A 104 16.65 -8.98 -15.80
C VAL A 104 17.24 -8.29 -17.03
N LEU A 105 18.30 -8.87 -17.63
CA LEU A 105 18.90 -8.36 -18.86
C LEU A 105 17.90 -8.33 -20.03
N ALA A 106 17.14 -9.40 -20.22
CA ALA A 106 16.15 -9.49 -21.29
C ALA A 106 15.04 -8.43 -21.15
N VAL A 107 14.58 -8.17 -19.92
CA VAL A 107 13.61 -7.11 -19.62
C VAL A 107 14.20 -5.73 -19.91
N ALA A 108 15.41 -5.44 -19.41
CA ALA A 108 16.08 -4.17 -19.66
C ALA A 108 16.29 -3.91 -21.16
N GLU A 109 16.70 -4.92 -21.92
CA GLU A 109 16.89 -4.81 -23.37
C GLU A 109 15.56 -4.53 -24.10
N ALA A 110 14.48 -5.22 -23.73
CA ALA A 110 13.16 -4.98 -24.32
C ALA A 110 12.66 -3.54 -24.07
N TYR A 111 12.91 -2.99 -22.87
CA TYR A 111 12.57 -1.60 -22.55
C TYR A 111 13.48 -0.59 -23.24
N ALA A 112 14.77 -0.86 -23.40
CA ALA A 112 15.67 -0.03 -24.19
C ALA A 112 15.19 0.07 -25.64
N GLN A 113 14.85 -1.06 -26.26
CA GLN A 113 14.43 -1.12 -27.66
C GLN A 113 13.07 -0.44 -27.88
N SER A 114 12.10 -0.63 -26.97
CA SER A 114 10.77 0.00 -27.10
C SER A 114 10.81 1.53 -26.95
N ASN A 115 11.76 2.06 -26.18
CA ASN A 115 11.97 3.50 -26.01
C ASN A 115 12.94 4.11 -27.04
N GLY A 116 13.62 3.26 -27.82
CA GLY A 116 14.51 3.61 -28.92
C GLY A 116 13.80 4.06 -30.19
N VAL A 117 12.92 5.05 -30.09
CA VAL A 117 12.24 5.66 -31.24
C VAL A 117 13.13 6.73 -31.91
N LYS A 118 12.77 7.18 -33.12
CA LYS A 118 13.51 8.23 -33.83
C LYS A 118 13.71 9.48 -32.94
N PRO A 119 14.93 10.03 -32.86
CA PRO A 119 16.12 9.73 -33.67
C PRO A 119 17.07 8.69 -33.05
N ALA A 120 16.67 7.91 -32.04
CA ALA A 120 17.45 6.82 -31.44
C ALA A 120 17.12 5.42 -31.99
N ASP A 121 16.39 5.33 -33.11
CA ASP A 121 16.09 4.06 -33.79
C ASP A 121 17.36 3.27 -34.13
N GLY A 122 17.34 1.96 -33.92
CA GLY A 122 18.52 1.11 -34.09
C GLY A 122 19.59 1.30 -33.01
N LEU A 123 19.21 1.78 -31.82
CA LEU A 123 20.08 1.69 -30.65
C LEU A 123 20.42 0.23 -30.32
N VAL A 124 21.54 0.05 -29.64
CA VAL A 124 22.00 -1.24 -29.12
C VAL A 124 22.29 -1.06 -27.63
N MET A 125 21.76 -1.95 -26.80
CA MET A 125 22.13 -2.05 -25.39
C MET A 125 23.42 -2.89 -25.28
N ASP A 126 24.40 -2.39 -24.55
CA ASP A 126 25.54 -3.21 -24.17
C ASP A 126 25.12 -4.17 -23.05
N THR A 127 25.44 -5.45 -23.16
CA THR A 127 24.94 -6.49 -22.23
C THR A 127 26.04 -7.05 -21.32
N GLN A 128 27.22 -6.44 -21.30
CA GLN A 128 28.39 -6.93 -20.59
C GLN A 128 28.95 -5.86 -19.64
N PRO A 129 29.49 -6.26 -18.47
CA PRO A 129 30.26 -5.37 -17.62
C PRO A 129 31.49 -4.79 -18.34
N PRO A 130 31.93 -3.57 -18.03
CA PRO A 130 31.38 -2.65 -17.02
C PRO A 130 30.22 -1.76 -17.53
N ASN A 131 29.83 -1.91 -18.81
CA ASN A 131 28.81 -1.07 -19.43
C ASN A 131 27.40 -1.43 -18.96
N THR A 132 27.18 -2.68 -18.57
CA THR A 132 25.95 -3.11 -17.90
C THR A 132 26.31 -4.03 -16.75
N GLU A 133 25.84 -3.65 -15.56
CA GLU A 133 26.16 -4.30 -14.30
C GLU A 133 24.84 -4.55 -13.57
N ILE A 134 24.64 -5.79 -13.13
CA ILE A 134 23.51 -6.19 -12.30
C ILE A 134 24.11 -6.68 -11.00
N THR A 135 23.72 -6.06 -9.90
CA THR A 135 24.09 -6.48 -8.56
C THR A 135 22.83 -6.89 -7.79
N ALA A 136 22.97 -7.15 -6.49
CA ALA A 136 21.85 -7.40 -5.61
C ALA A 136 20.93 -6.17 -5.41
N ASP A 137 21.43 -4.95 -5.66
CA ASP A 137 20.75 -3.71 -5.29
C ASP A 137 20.60 -2.69 -6.43
N HIS A 138 21.28 -2.85 -7.56
CA HIS A 138 21.13 -1.93 -8.69
C HIS A 138 21.33 -2.60 -10.06
N VAL A 139 20.86 -1.89 -11.09
CA VAL A 139 21.02 -2.22 -12.50
C VAL A 139 21.56 -1.00 -13.24
N LYS A 140 22.77 -1.13 -13.78
CA LYS A 140 23.42 -0.15 -14.67
C LYS A 140 23.18 -0.57 -16.11
N VAL A 141 22.68 0.33 -16.96
CA VAL A 141 22.43 0.09 -18.38
C VAL A 141 23.15 1.13 -19.23
N THR A 142 23.84 0.68 -20.28
CA THR A 142 24.39 1.55 -21.33
C THR A 142 23.77 1.21 -22.68
N VAL A 143 23.28 2.25 -23.35
CA VAL A 143 22.78 2.15 -24.73
C VAL A 143 23.60 3.04 -25.65
N ARG A 144 23.79 2.60 -26.89
CA ARG A 144 24.56 3.33 -27.90
C ARG A 144 23.88 3.32 -29.26
N LYS A 145 24.14 4.36 -30.02
CA LYS A 145 23.76 4.46 -31.43
C LYS A 145 24.87 5.10 -32.25
N THR A 146 25.10 4.53 -33.43
CA THR A 146 25.90 5.19 -34.48
C THR A 146 25.00 6.15 -35.27
N ALA A 147 25.09 7.44 -34.93
CA ALA A 147 24.27 8.48 -35.54
C ALA A 147 24.95 9.02 -36.82
N PRO A 148 24.24 9.12 -37.96
CA PRO A 148 24.78 9.76 -39.15
C PRO A 148 24.97 11.26 -38.93
N LEU A 149 26.03 11.82 -39.51
CA LEU A 149 26.25 13.26 -39.58
C LEU A 149 25.90 13.75 -40.99
N PHE A 150 25.24 14.90 -41.09
CA PHE A 150 24.78 15.44 -42.36
C PHE A 150 25.88 16.24 -43.05
N PHE A 151 26.46 17.20 -42.35
CA PHE A 151 27.41 18.16 -42.93
C PHE A 151 28.86 17.84 -42.60
N ALA A 152 29.15 17.28 -41.41
CA ALA A 152 30.48 16.81 -41.04
C ALA A 152 31.01 15.70 -41.96
N ARG A 153 30.14 15.08 -42.77
CA ARG A 153 30.51 14.15 -43.84
C ARG A 153 31.45 14.78 -44.87
N ILE A 154 31.32 16.09 -45.12
CA ILE A 154 32.20 16.86 -46.02
C ILE A 154 33.64 16.89 -45.47
N LEU A 155 33.80 16.81 -44.14
CA LEU A 155 35.08 16.77 -43.44
C LEU A 155 35.59 15.34 -43.20
N GLY A 156 35.00 14.34 -43.87
CA GLY A 156 35.41 12.93 -43.76
C GLY A 156 34.82 12.19 -42.54
N ARG A 157 33.94 12.81 -41.75
CA ARG A 157 33.23 12.16 -40.63
C ARG A 157 31.77 11.92 -40.98
N GLY A 158 31.44 10.71 -41.43
CA GLY A 158 30.07 10.36 -41.84
C GLY A 158 29.13 9.98 -40.68
N THR A 159 29.68 9.61 -39.52
CA THR A 159 28.92 9.11 -38.37
C THR A 159 29.61 9.47 -37.06
N GLN A 160 28.85 9.52 -35.98
CA GLN A 160 29.33 9.67 -34.61
C GLN A 160 28.65 8.62 -33.72
N MET A 161 29.42 7.92 -32.89
CA MET A 161 28.83 7.08 -31.84
C MET A 161 28.38 7.98 -30.68
N VAL A 162 27.14 7.82 -30.27
CA VAL A 162 26.55 8.48 -29.11
C VAL A 162 26.12 7.38 -28.15
N ALA A 163 26.47 7.53 -26.87
CA ALA A 163 26.06 6.63 -25.82
C ALA A 163 25.32 7.41 -24.72
N ALA A 164 24.47 6.70 -24.00
CA ALA A 164 23.83 7.15 -22.78
C ALA A 164 23.84 6.02 -21.76
N GLN A 165 23.87 6.37 -20.49
CA GLN A 165 23.96 5.44 -19.38
C GLN A 165 22.99 5.85 -18.28
N ALA A 166 22.39 4.87 -17.61
CA ALA A 166 21.50 5.06 -16.48
C ALA A 166 21.74 3.97 -15.44
N ILE A 167 21.57 4.30 -14.17
CA ILE A 167 21.62 3.35 -13.05
C ILE A 167 20.32 3.49 -12.27
N ALA A 168 19.64 2.36 -12.04
CA ALA A 168 18.50 2.28 -11.15
C ALA A 168 18.84 1.39 -9.96
N LYS A 169 18.54 1.85 -8.75
CA LYS A 169 18.77 1.16 -7.49
C LYS A 169 17.43 0.79 -6.85
N VAL A 170 17.41 -0.32 -6.10
CA VAL A 170 16.28 -0.68 -5.22
C VAL A 170 16.20 0.35 -4.10
N ALA A 171 15.05 1.02 -4.00
CA ALA A 171 14.73 1.98 -2.95
C ALA A 171 13.38 1.63 -2.31
N TYR A 172 13.02 2.36 -1.27
CA TYR A 172 11.81 2.12 -0.49
C TYR A 172 10.89 3.34 -0.54
N VAL A 173 9.60 3.14 -0.78
CA VAL A 173 8.61 4.22 -0.82
C VAL A 173 8.51 4.87 0.56
N SER A 174 8.83 6.16 0.64
CA SER A 174 8.72 6.97 1.87
C SER A 174 7.49 7.89 1.88
N GLY A 175 6.81 8.05 0.74
CA GLY A 175 5.49 8.69 0.67
C GLY A 175 4.81 8.49 -0.68
N ILE A 176 3.49 8.43 -0.73
CA ILE A 176 2.74 8.15 -1.96
C ILE A 176 1.47 9.00 -2.09
N LYS A 177 1.12 9.35 -3.33
CA LYS A 177 -0.14 10.01 -3.70
C LYS A 177 -1.24 8.97 -3.93
N GLY A 178 -2.50 9.41 -3.91
CA GLY A 178 -3.62 8.55 -4.29
C GLY A 178 -4.01 7.48 -3.26
N LEU A 179 -3.65 7.69 -1.99
CA LEU A 179 -4.08 6.82 -0.91
C LEU A 179 -5.60 6.75 -0.81
N MET A 180 -6.09 5.55 -0.52
CA MET A 180 -7.44 5.35 -0.01
C MET A 180 -7.52 5.96 1.40
N PRO A 181 -8.63 6.65 1.78
CA PRO A 181 -8.81 7.24 3.11
C PRO A 181 -9.10 6.17 4.19
N TRP A 182 -8.42 5.02 4.14
CA TRP A 182 -8.56 3.92 5.07
C TRP A 182 -7.19 3.52 5.62
N ALA A 183 -7.01 3.62 6.93
CA ALA A 183 -5.87 3.06 7.62
C ALA A 183 -6.01 1.55 7.75
N ALA A 184 -4.91 0.84 7.56
CA ALA A 184 -4.71 -0.53 8.02
C ALA A 184 -3.92 -0.50 9.34
N PRO A 185 -4.58 -0.29 10.50
CA PRO A 185 -3.91 -0.27 11.78
C PRO A 185 -3.30 -1.65 12.11
N ILE A 186 -2.07 -1.63 12.62
CA ILE A 186 -1.36 -2.80 13.12
C ILE A 186 -0.92 -2.59 14.56
N ILE A 187 -0.47 -3.67 15.20
CA ILE A 187 0.28 -3.61 16.45
C ILE A 187 1.67 -4.21 16.25
N ARG A 188 2.70 -3.36 16.16
CA ARG A 188 4.09 -3.84 16.29
C ARG A 188 4.41 -3.90 17.76
N ALA A 189 4.07 -5.03 18.38
CA ALA A 189 4.20 -5.18 19.81
C ALA A 189 5.68 -5.18 20.23
N ASN A 190 6.07 -4.24 21.08
CA ASN A 190 7.38 -4.25 21.74
C ASN A 190 7.29 -4.81 23.17
N ARG A 191 6.06 -4.94 23.69
CA ARG A 191 5.75 -5.47 25.01
C ARG A 191 4.37 -6.13 24.98
N VAL A 192 4.30 -7.32 25.57
CA VAL A 192 3.04 -8.00 25.85
C VAL A 192 3.01 -8.34 27.33
N THR A 193 1.85 -8.16 27.97
CA THR A 193 1.64 -8.47 29.37
C THR A 193 0.44 -9.38 29.55
N ALA A 194 0.43 -10.09 30.67
CA ALA A 194 -0.71 -10.85 31.14
C ALA A 194 -1.01 -10.51 32.59
N LYS A 195 -2.29 -10.54 32.95
CA LYS A 195 -2.78 -10.29 34.30
C LYS A 195 -3.88 -11.28 34.63
N ILE A 196 -3.82 -11.90 35.80
CA ILE A 196 -4.84 -12.82 36.30
C ILE A 196 -5.62 -12.16 37.43
N GLY A 197 -6.93 -12.02 37.26
CA GLY A 197 -7.83 -11.38 38.22
C GLY A 197 -7.34 -10.00 38.67
N SER A 198 -7.23 -9.81 39.98
CA SER A 198 -6.70 -8.58 40.60
C SER A 198 -5.18 -8.60 40.79
N GLY A 199 -4.47 -9.63 40.30
CA GLY A 199 -3.03 -9.79 40.43
C GLY A 199 -2.20 -8.71 39.71
N PRO A 200 -0.88 -8.75 39.86
CA PRO A 200 0.00 -7.85 39.14
C PRO A 200 -0.07 -8.10 37.63
N GLU A 201 0.22 -7.06 36.86
CA GLU A 201 0.48 -7.21 35.44
C GLU A 201 1.92 -7.71 35.25
N VAL A 202 2.07 -8.82 34.53
CA VAL A 202 3.36 -9.51 34.34
C VAL A 202 3.76 -9.40 32.87
N PRO A 203 4.96 -8.88 32.54
CA PRO A 203 5.47 -8.88 31.18
C PRO A 203 5.82 -10.31 30.73
N LEU A 204 5.47 -10.62 29.49
CA LEU A 204 5.85 -11.86 28.81
C LEU A 204 7.12 -11.64 27.99
N THR A 205 7.84 -12.71 27.69
CA THR A 205 9.07 -12.68 26.89
C THR A 205 8.79 -13.23 25.50
N LEU A 206 9.26 -12.55 24.46
CA LEU A 206 9.18 -13.06 23.09
C LEU A 206 10.11 -14.25 22.92
N ASN A 207 9.55 -15.41 22.57
CA ASN A 207 10.28 -16.60 22.18
C ASN A 207 10.61 -16.52 20.68
N GLY A 208 11.90 -16.37 20.36
CA GLY A 208 12.36 -16.20 18.97
C GLY A 208 12.13 -17.40 18.06
N ASP A 209 12.00 -18.60 18.62
CA ASP A 209 11.79 -19.84 17.84
C ASP A 209 10.32 -20.02 17.45
N THR A 210 9.40 -19.66 18.36
CA THR A 210 7.96 -19.86 18.18
C THR A 210 7.23 -18.60 17.71
N GLY A 211 7.83 -17.43 17.87
CA GLY A 211 7.20 -16.13 17.63
C GLY A 211 6.12 -15.78 18.66
N ARG A 212 6.06 -16.48 19.80
CA ARG A 212 5.04 -16.29 20.84
C ARG A 212 5.60 -15.53 22.04
N TRP A 213 4.74 -14.78 22.71
CA TRP A 213 5.05 -14.12 23.97
C TRP A 213 4.69 -15.04 25.12
N GLU A 214 5.67 -15.43 25.92
CA GLU A 214 5.53 -16.52 26.89
C GLU A 214 6.09 -16.13 28.26
N GLY A 215 5.49 -16.68 29.32
CA GLY A 215 5.95 -16.44 30.68
C GLY A 215 5.02 -17.00 31.73
N ASP A 216 5.59 -17.26 32.91
CA ASP A 216 4.81 -17.72 34.05
C ASP A 216 4.19 -16.53 34.77
N VAL A 217 2.87 -16.57 34.92
CA VAL A 217 2.10 -15.53 35.60
C VAL A 217 1.59 -16.08 36.90
N THR A 218 2.00 -15.45 38.00
CA THR A 218 1.60 -15.86 39.35
C THR A 218 0.62 -14.85 39.92
N ALA A 219 -0.51 -15.34 40.42
CA ALA A 219 -1.46 -14.53 41.16
C ALA A 219 -1.89 -15.23 42.46
N SER A 220 -2.10 -14.43 43.50
CA SER A 220 -2.77 -14.88 44.72
C SER A 220 -4.27 -14.96 44.44
N LEU A 221 -4.74 -16.18 44.18
CA LEU A 221 -6.14 -16.47 43.85
C LEU A 221 -6.81 -17.13 45.06
N PRO A 222 -7.64 -16.40 45.84
CA PRO A 222 -8.48 -17.00 46.87
C PRO A 222 -9.31 -18.15 46.29
N MET A 223 -9.68 -19.15 47.10
CA MET A 223 -10.63 -20.17 46.63
C MET A 223 -11.96 -19.51 46.27
N SER A 224 -12.45 -19.76 45.06
CA SER A 224 -13.75 -19.24 44.62
C SER A 224 -14.37 -20.13 43.56
N HIS A 225 -15.69 -20.33 43.64
CA HIS A 225 -16.47 -20.97 42.58
C HIS A 225 -16.78 -20.00 41.42
N GLN A 226 -15.81 -19.14 41.09
CA GLN A 226 -15.88 -18.15 40.02
C GLN A 226 -14.53 -18.10 39.29
N GLY A 227 -14.58 -18.03 37.96
CA GLY A 227 -13.41 -17.85 37.12
C GLY A 227 -12.78 -16.47 37.28
N TYR A 228 -11.47 -16.44 37.46
CA TYR A 228 -10.62 -15.25 37.40
C TYR A 228 -10.25 -14.95 35.96
N GLU A 229 -10.48 -13.70 35.54
CA GLU A 229 -10.11 -13.20 34.21
C GLU A 229 -8.62 -13.37 33.96
N VAL A 230 -8.25 -14.03 32.86
CA VAL A 230 -6.93 -13.83 32.23
C VAL A 230 -7.06 -12.70 31.23
N ARG A 231 -6.40 -11.60 31.51
CA ARG A 231 -6.32 -10.44 30.63
C ARG A 231 -4.96 -10.42 29.96
N VAL A 232 -4.94 -10.15 28.66
CA VAL A 232 -3.71 -9.95 27.89
C VAL A 232 -3.73 -8.55 27.30
N THR A 233 -2.59 -7.86 27.39
CA THR A 233 -2.41 -6.55 26.77
C THR A 233 -1.19 -6.57 25.86
N ALA A 234 -1.36 -6.23 24.60
CA ALA A 234 -0.26 -5.97 23.68
C ALA A 234 -0.06 -4.46 23.58
N TYR A 235 1.18 -3.99 23.62
CA TYR A 235 1.51 -2.56 23.52
C TYR A 235 2.28 -2.32 22.22
N ASN A 236 1.84 -1.35 21.43
CA ASN A 236 2.54 -0.99 20.20
C ASN A 236 3.86 -0.22 20.48
N ASN A 237 4.61 0.09 19.42
CA ASN A 237 5.90 0.76 19.57
C ASN A 237 5.83 2.31 19.68
N GLN A 238 4.62 2.89 19.82
CA GLN A 238 4.45 4.34 19.94
C GLN A 238 4.58 4.78 21.40
N THR A 239 5.82 4.97 21.84
CA THR A 239 6.13 5.33 23.25
C THR A 239 6.28 6.82 23.47
N GLN A 240 6.48 7.60 22.41
CA GLN A 240 6.73 9.03 22.52
C GLN A 240 6.02 9.80 21.42
N TYR A 241 5.49 10.90 21.90
CA TYR A 241 4.96 11.97 21.13
C TYR A 241 6.12 12.89 20.67
N PRO A 242 6.28 13.31 19.40
CA PRO A 242 7.46 14.06 18.94
C PRO A 242 7.91 15.37 19.63
N ASP A 243 7.18 15.95 20.60
CA ASP A 243 7.79 16.99 21.49
C ASP A 243 8.54 16.42 22.71
N GLY A 244 8.40 15.12 22.97
CA GLY A 244 9.10 14.42 24.03
C GLY A 244 8.21 13.82 25.14
N THR A 245 6.99 14.30 25.35
CA THR A 245 6.07 13.72 26.36
C THR A 245 5.54 12.32 25.99
N SER A 246 4.85 11.67 26.93
CA SER A 246 4.14 10.41 26.67
C SER A 246 3.10 10.12 27.75
N ASP A 247 1.84 9.89 27.35
CA ASP A 247 0.82 9.30 28.22
C ASP A 247 0.93 7.76 28.26
N TYR A 248 1.69 7.20 27.32
CA TYR A 248 1.83 5.78 27.05
C TYR A 248 3.32 5.41 26.96
N PRO A 249 4.10 5.54 28.05
CA PRO A 249 5.56 5.35 28.01
C PRO A 249 5.97 3.93 27.58
N ASN A 250 5.04 2.98 27.67
CA ASN A 250 5.23 1.59 27.28
C ASN A 250 4.54 1.23 25.96
N GLY A 251 4.03 2.20 25.20
CA GLY A 251 3.21 1.98 24.01
C GLY A 251 1.71 2.09 24.26
N VAL A 252 0.94 2.26 23.20
CA VAL A 252 -0.53 2.31 23.27
C VAL A 252 -1.08 0.88 23.38
N PRO A 253 -1.94 0.58 24.36
CA PRO A 253 -2.40 -0.77 24.64
C PRO A 253 -3.56 -1.23 23.74
N GLU A 254 -3.49 -2.48 23.28
CA GLU A 254 -4.60 -3.33 22.84
C GLU A 254 -4.91 -4.36 23.92
N VAL A 255 -6.11 -4.29 24.50
CA VAL A 255 -6.51 -5.14 25.62
C VAL A 255 -7.47 -6.21 25.13
N LEU A 256 -7.15 -7.48 25.40
CA LEU A 256 -8.10 -8.58 25.36
C LEU A 256 -8.51 -8.95 26.78
N SER A 257 -9.73 -8.57 27.15
CA SER A 257 -10.36 -9.02 28.38
C SER A 257 -10.96 -10.41 28.23
N TRP A 258 -10.91 -11.19 29.31
CA TRP A 258 -11.38 -12.58 29.34
C TRP A 258 -10.78 -13.40 28.19
N ALA A 259 -9.46 -13.31 28.00
CA ALA A 259 -8.73 -14.12 27.02
C ALA A 259 -8.73 -15.62 27.39
N ASP A 260 -8.79 -15.90 28.69
CA ASP A 260 -9.00 -17.22 29.27
C ASP A 260 -9.58 -17.05 30.69
N SER A 261 -9.85 -18.16 31.39
CA SER A 261 -10.33 -18.15 32.77
C SER A 261 -9.59 -19.18 33.63
N LEU A 262 -9.23 -18.77 34.85
CA LEU A 262 -8.63 -19.63 35.87
C LEU A 262 -9.58 -19.82 37.04
N VAL A 263 -9.70 -21.05 37.52
CA VAL A 263 -10.58 -21.41 38.62
C VAL A 263 -9.77 -21.98 39.78
N THR A 264 -10.12 -21.56 40.99
CA THR A 264 -9.56 -22.10 42.24
C THR A 264 -10.67 -22.71 43.08
N HIS A 265 -10.57 -23.98 43.40
CA HIS A 265 -11.62 -24.67 44.16
C HIS A 265 -11.05 -25.43 45.35
N GLU A 266 -11.91 -25.79 46.30
CA GLU A 266 -11.54 -26.67 47.40
C GLU A 266 -11.17 -28.08 46.90
N ALA A 267 -10.35 -28.79 47.67
CA ALA A 267 -9.92 -30.15 47.32
C ALA A 267 -11.09 -31.15 47.24
N SER A 268 -12.24 -30.87 47.85
CA SER A 268 -13.46 -31.70 47.77
C SER A 268 -14.40 -31.31 46.62
N CYS A 269 -14.07 -30.31 45.80
CA CYS A 269 -14.94 -29.83 44.74
C CYS A 269 -15.28 -30.97 43.76
N ALA A 270 -16.55 -31.04 43.36
CA ALA A 270 -17.03 -32.07 42.44
C ALA A 270 -16.53 -31.86 41.01
N ILE A 271 -16.18 -30.63 40.64
CA ILE A 271 -15.64 -30.28 39.32
C ILE A 271 -14.12 -30.11 39.48
N ARG A 272 -13.34 -30.83 38.67
CA ARG A 272 -11.86 -30.84 38.72
C ARG A 272 -11.22 -30.05 37.61
N ASN A 273 -11.86 -30.01 36.45
CA ASN A 273 -11.33 -29.31 35.28
C ASN A 273 -12.47 -28.97 34.33
N VAL A 274 -12.34 -27.84 33.65
CA VAL A 274 -13.22 -27.41 32.56
C VAL A 274 -12.35 -26.80 31.47
N PHE A 275 -12.45 -27.32 30.24
CA PHE A 275 -11.67 -26.81 29.12
C PHE A 275 -12.40 -27.02 27.79
N LEU A 276 -12.08 -26.21 26.80
CA LEU A 276 -12.53 -26.42 25.42
C LEU A 276 -11.41 -27.10 24.64
N ASN A 277 -11.76 -27.83 23.59
CA ASN A 277 -10.78 -28.24 22.59
C ASN A 277 -10.12 -27.04 21.87
N LYS A 278 -10.85 -25.93 21.77
CA LYS A 278 -10.40 -24.65 21.20
C LYS A 278 -11.01 -23.50 21.99
N ASN A 279 -10.17 -22.70 22.67
CA ASN A 279 -10.63 -21.49 23.36
C ASN A 279 -10.74 -20.29 22.40
N PHE A 280 -10.05 -20.33 21.26
CA PHE A 280 -10.09 -19.28 20.23
C PHE A 280 -10.63 -19.85 18.93
N VAL A 281 -11.62 -19.16 18.36
CA VAL A 281 -12.25 -19.54 17.08
C VAL A 281 -12.44 -18.33 16.17
N VAL A 282 -12.51 -18.59 14.87
CA VAL A 282 -12.78 -17.54 13.87
C VAL A 282 -14.25 -17.55 13.50
N SER A 283 -14.91 -16.39 13.66
CA SER A 283 -16.32 -16.20 13.31
C SER A 283 -16.58 -16.62 11.84
N GLY A 284 -17.60 -17.45 11.62
CA GLY A 284 -17.97 -17.95 10.29
C GLY A 284 -17.12 -19.10 9.74
N GLN A 285 -15.98 -19.41 10.37
CA GLN A 285 -15.11 -20.53 9.97
C GLN A 285 -15.33 -21.76 10.86
N ASP A 286 -15.33 -21.57 12.18
CA ASP A 286 -15.64 -22.64 13.13
C ASP A 286 -17.15 -22.63 13.45
N THR A 287 -17.80 -23.79 13.38
CA THR A 287 -19.25 -23.91 13.65
C THR A 287 -19.57 -24.37 15.07
N SER A 288 -18.65 -25.08 15.71
CA SER A 288 -18.82 -25.62 17.06
C SER A 288 -17.49 -25.87 17.76
N VAL A 289 -17.50 -25.81 19.09
CA VAL A 289 -16.40 -26.22 19.96
C VAL A 289 -16.87 -27.29 20.93
N GLU A 290 -15.96 -28.16 21.37
CA GLU A 290 -16.28 -29.21 22.34
C GLU A 290 -15.85 -28.74 23.72
N LEU A 291 -16.82 -28.65 24.65
CA LEU A 291 -16.56 -28.40 26.06
C LEU A 291 -16.38 -29.71 26.79
N PHE A 292 -15.32 -29.81 27.60
CA PHE A 292 -15.07 -30.92 28.49
C PHE A 292 -15.18 -30.49 29.95
N VAL A 293 -15.77 -31.36 30.77
CA VAL A 293 -15.82 -31.23 32.22
C VAL A 293 -15.34 -32.52 32.85
N GLU A 294 -14.31 -32.42 33.68
CA GLU A 294 -13.80 -33.53 34.47
C GLU A 294 -14.41 -33.46 35.87
N LYS A 295 -15.14 -34.50 36.22
CA LYS A 295 -15.77 -34.64 37.54
C LYS A 295 -14.84 -35.42 38.46
N SER A 296 -14.82 -35.05 39.74
CA SER A 296 -14.07 -35.80 40.76
C SER A 296 -14.62 -37.21 40.91
N ALA A 297 -13.75 -38.22 40.80
CA ALA A 297 -14.10 -39.62 41.04
C ALA A 297 -14.67 -39.85 42.45
N ASP A 298 -14.17 -39.08 43.43
CA ASP A 298 -14.58 -39.15 44.83
C ASP A 298 -15.84 -38.32 45.15
N SER A 299 -16.47 -37.68 44.16
CA SER A 299 -17.64 -36.84 44.40
C SER A 299 -18.87 -37.69 44.71
N SER A 300 -19.51 -37.41 45.85
CA SER A 300 -20.82 -37.97 46.20
C SER A 300 -21.99 -37.27 45.48
N ILE A 301 -21.73 -36.20 44.72
CA ILE A 301 -22.77 -35.44 44.02
C ILE A 301 -23.22 -36.23 42.79
N ALA A 302 -24.48 -36.69 42.79
CA ALA A 302 -25.06 -37.43 41.68
C ALA A 302 -25.39 -36.53 40.47
N GLY A 303 -25.45 -37.15 39.28
CA GLY A 303 -25.83 -36.49 38.03
C GLY A 303 -24.66 -36.12 37.12
N SER A 304 -24.97 -35.94 35.84
CA SER A 304 -24.05 -35.39 34.84
C SER A 304 -23.91 -33.87 35.01
N PRO A 305 -22.77 -33.28 34.62
CA PRO A 305 -22.63 -31.85 34.55
C PRO A 305 -23.59 -31.23 33.52
N SER A 306 -23.92 -29.96 33.73
CA SER A 306 -24.59 -29.09 32.75
C SER A 306 -23.79 -27.80 32.58
N ALA A 307 -23.80 -27.22 31.39
CA ALA A 307 -23.19 -25.93 31.10
C ALA A 307 -24.24 -24.88 30.72
N ARG A 308 -24.01 -23.62 31.11
CA ARG A 308 -24.77 -22.47 30.60
C ARG A 308 -23.86 -21.66 29.70
N PHE A 309 -24.24 -21.51 28.44
CA PHE A 309 -23.46 -20.82 27.42
C PHE A 309 -24.38 -20.03 26.50
N ASN A 310 -24.04 -18.76 26.27
CA ASN A 310 -24.78 -17.85 25.40
C ASN A 310 -26.31 -17.85 25.67
N GLY A 311 -26.67 -17.75 26.95
CA GLY A 311 -28.07 -17.72 27.40
C GLY A 311 -28.82 -19.06 27.38
N LYS A 312 -28.18 -20.17 26.98
CA LYS A 312 -28.81 -21.50 26.88
C LYS A 312 -28.13 -22.51 27.81
N ASN A 313 -28.89 -23.52 28.23
CA ASN A 313 -28.39 -24.64 29.03
C ASN A 313 -28.11 -25.85 28.13
N TYR A 314 -27.01 -26.54 28.41
CA TYR A 314 -26.54 -27.73 27.70
C TYR A 314 -26.24 -28.83 28.71
N ASN A 315 -26.77 -30.03 28.49
CA ASN A 315 -26.47 -31.19 29.32
C ASN A 315 -25.27 -31.92 28.75
N LEU A 316 -24.29 -32.25 29.59
CA LEU A 316 -23.10 -32.97 29.14
C LEU A 316 -23.31 -34.47 29.23
N SER A 317 -22.73 -35.18 28.26
CA SER A 317 -22.74 -36.64 28.18
C SER A 317 -21.38 -37.21 28.55
N ILE A 318 -21.34 -38.40 29.13
CA ILE A 318 -20.08 -39.07 29.46
C ILE A 318 -19.30 -39.37 28.17
N VAL A 319 -18.00 -39.12 28.19
CA VAL A 319 -17.10 -39.45 27.09
C VAL A 319 -16.86 -40.96 27.09
N SER A 320 -17.05 -41.60 25.94
CA SER A 320 -16.91 -43.06 25.82
C SER A 320 -15.51 -43.52 26.23
N GLY A 321 -15.43 -44.41 27.23
CA GLY A 321 -14.17 -44.93 27.77
C GLY A 321 -13.57 -44.11 28.90
N GLU A 322 -14.15 -42.97 29.28
CA GLU A 322 -13.62 -42.07 30.31
C GLU A 322 -14.69 -41.78 31.39
N PRO A 323 -14.76 -42.58 32.47
CA PRO A 323 -15.90 -42.61 33.38
C PRO A 323 -16.16 -41.32 34.19
N ASN A 324 -15.25 -40.35 34.13
CA ASN A 324 -15.32 -39.08 34.85
C ASN A 324 -15.19 -37.85 33.93
N ARG A 325 -15.06 -38.05 32.61
CA ARG A 325 -15.00 -36.96 31.65
C ARG A 325 -16.33 -36.87 30.93
N TYR A 326 -16.87 -35.67 30.86
CA TYR A 326 -18.12 -35.37 30.18
C TYR A 326 -17.85 -34.35 29.09
N SER A 327 -18.59 -34.41 27.99
CA SER A 327 -18.49 -33.43 26.92
C SER A 327 -19.84 -32.98 26.38
N VAL A 328 -19.83 -31.82 25.74
CA VAL A 328 -20.93 -31.33 24.91
C VAL A 328 -20.39 -30.43 23.81
N SER A 329 -20.98 -30.55 22.63
CA SER A 329 -20.72 -29.63 21.53
C SER A 329 -21.50 -28.33 21.73
N LEU A 330 -20.79 -27.20 21.77
CA LEU A 330 -21.34 -25.86 21.87
C LEU A 330 -21.27 -25.17 20.50
N PRO A 331 -22.37 -24.58 20.00
CA PRO A 331 -22.36 -23.87 18.73
C PRO A 331 -21.58 -22.56 18.85
N VAL A 332 -20.72 -22.25 17.88
CA VAL A 332 -20.04 -20.94 17.83
C VAL A 332 -21.05 -19.89 17.33
N PRO A 333 -21.38 -18.85 18.12
CA PRO A 333 -22.29 -17.82 17.66
C PRO A 333 -21.62 -16.95 16.60
N ALA A 334 -22.41 -16.53 15.60
CA ALA A 334 -21.98 -15.50 14.67
C ALA A 334 -21.85 -14.16 15.41
N THR A 335 -20.78 -13.43 15.13
CA THR A 335 -20.58 -12.07 15.64
C THR A 335 -20.10 -11.14 14.53
N SER A 336 -20.60 -9.90 14.56
CA SER A 336 -20.11 -8.78 13.73
C SER A 336 -19.00 -7.97 14.41
N ASP A 337 -18.77 -8.22 15.70
CA ASP A 337 -17.72 -7.56 16.46
C ASP A 337 -16.36 -8.16 16.11
N LEU A 338 -15.31 -7.38 16.32
CA LEU A 338 -13.96 -7.84 16.02
C LEU A 338 -13.53 -9.01 16.94
N VAL A 339 -13.97 -8.98 18.21
CA VAL A 339 -13.78 -10.04 19.19
C VAL A 339 -14.90 -10.02 20.23
N VAL A 340 -15.34 -11.20 20.68
CA VAL A 340 -16.27 -11.38 21.79
C VAL A 340 -15.77 -12.52 22.67
N SER A 341 -15.69 -12.28 23.97
CA SER A 341 -15.38 -13.29 24.99
C SER A 341 -16.68 -13.78 25.62
N LEU A 342 -16.98 -15.07 25.46
CA LEU A 342 -18.22 -15.70 25.89
C LEU A 342 -17.96 -16.65 27.06
N PRO A 343 -18.34 -16.27 28.30
CA PRO A 343 -18.15 -17.14 29.45
C PRO A 343 -19.07 -18.37 29.40
N ILE A 344 -18.60 -19.43 30.02
CA ILE A 344 -19.30 -20.71 30.19
C ILE A 344 -19.39 -21.00 31.67
N ASP A 345 -20.60 -21.10 32.20
CA ASP A 345 -20.84 -21.57 33.57
C ASP A 345 -21.02 -23.09 33.55
N VAL A 346 -20.54 -23.79 34.59
CA VAL A 346 -20.70 -25.25 34.71
C VAL A 346 -21.28 -25.59 36.08
N SER A 347 -22.25 -26.50 36.10
CA SER A 347 -22.91 -26.97 37.31
C SER A 347 -22.98 -28.50 37.35
N VAL A 348 -22.87 -29.07 38.55
CA VAL A 348 -23.08 -30.51 38.83
C VAL A 348 -24.01 -30.65 40.03
N GLY A 349 -25.00 -31.54 39.92
CA GLY A 349 -25.98 -31.79 40.96
C GLY A 349 -27.24 -30.91 40.85
N GLN A 350 -28.12 -31.00 41.84
CA GLN A 350 -29.39 -30.27 41.89
C GLN A 350 -29.65 -29.70 43.28
N GLY A 351 -30.42 -28.60 43.35
CA GLY A 351 -30.85 -27.99 44.60
C GLY A 351 -29.68 -27.44 45.44
N ALA A 352 -29.80 -27.52 46.77
CA ALA A 352 -28.83 -26.95 47.70
C ALA A 352 -27.45 -27.64 47.70
N SER A 353 -27.34 -28.84 47.13
CA SER A 353 -26.08 -29.58 47.01
C SER A 353 -25.39 -29.39 45.67
N ALA A 354 -25.95 -28.57 44.77
CA ALA A 354 -25.32 -28.33 43.47
C ALA A 354 -24.04 -27.51 43.63
N VAL A 355 -22.97 -27.95 42.96
CA VAL A 355 -21.74 -27.17 42.80
C VAL A 355 -21.83 -26.47 41.45
N SER A 356 -21.68 -25.15 41.45
CA SER A 356 -21.68 -24.34 40.23
C SER A 356 -20.46 -23.45 40.20
N ILE A 357 -19.74 -23.45 39.09
CA ILE A 357 -18.59 -22.58 38.83
C ILE A 357 -19.01 -21.60 37.73
N THR A 358 -19.05 -20.31 38.05
CA THR A 358 -19.31 -19.27 37.06
C THR A 358 -18.06 -18.92 36.29
N ASN A 359 -18.17 -18.59 35.01
CA ASN A 359 -17.03 -18.32 34.12
C ASN A 359 -15.97 -19.44 34.17
N ALA A 360 -16.40 -20.71 34.26
CA ALA A 360 -15.51 -21.87 34.39
C ALA A 360 -14.57 -22.04 33.18
N ALA A 361 -15.01 -21.60 32.00
CA ALA A 361 -14.21 -21.46 30.79
C ALA A 361 -14.70 -20.25 29.98
N VAL A 362 -13.92 -19.82 29.00
CA VAL A 362 -14.28 -18.74 28.08
C VAL A 362 -13.99 -19.15 26.65
N LEU A 363 -14.98 -18.96 25.77
CA LEU A 363 -14.80 -19.05 24.32
C LEU A 363 -14.57 -17.64 23.76
N VAL A 364 -13.43 -17.42 23.13
CA VAL A 364 -13.12 -16.18 22.41
C VAL A 364 -13.43 -16.37 20.93
N VAL A 365 -14.45 -15.66 20.44
CA VAL A 365 -14.82 -15.61 19.03
C VAL A 365 -14.27 -14.32 18.44
N ARG A 366 -13.39 -14.42 17.44
CA ARG A 366 -12.77 -13.26 16.80
C ARG A 366 -12.92 -13.28 15.29
N ARG A 367 -12.71 -12.15 14.63
CA ARG A 367 -12.43 -12.12 13.19
C ARG A 367 -11.01 -12.59 12.92
N SER A 368 -10.75 -13.03 11.69
CA SER A 368 -9.44 -13.53 11.27
C SER A 368 -8.32 -12.48 11.43
N THR A 369 -8.68 -11.19 11.42
CA THR A 369 -7.80 -10.02 11.43
C THR A 369 -7.52 -9.43 12.82
N TYR A 370 -8.20 -9.88 13.88
CA TYR A 370 -7.99 -9.36 15.24
C TYR A 370 -6.52 -9.56 15.70
N PRO A 371 -5.88 -8.54 16.33
CA PRO A 371 -4.45 -8.52 16.63
C PRO A 371 -3.96 -9.61 17.58
N ILE A 372 -4.76 -10.06 18.55
CA ILE A 372 -4.37 -11.16 19.45
C ILE A 372 -4.96 -12.45 18.90
N ARG A 373 -4.12 -13.24 18.23
CA ARG A 373 -4.54 -14.43 17.47
C ARG A 373 -4.99 -15.56 18.39
N GLN A 374 -4.24 -15.79 19.46
CA GLN A 374 -4.47 -16.88 20.41
C GLN A 374 -3.83 -16.55 21.76
N VAL A 375 -4.51 -16.97 22.84
CA VAL A 375 -3.96 -17.01 24.20
C VAL A 375 -4.14 -18.43 24.73
N THR A 376 -3.07 -18.99 25.30
CA THR A 376 -3.07 -20.33 25.90
C THR A 376 -2.54 -20.26 27.32
N THR A 377 -3.25 -20.91 28.23
CA THR A 377 -2.79 -21.18 29.60
C THR A 377 -2.58 -22.69 29.77
N GLN A 378 -1.52 -23.10 30.48
CA GLN A 378 -1.24 -24.53 30.70
C GLN A 378 -2.14 -25.10 31.81
N GLU A 379 -2.13 -24.48 32.98
CA GLU A 379 -2.95 -24.88 34.12
C GLU A 379 -4.09 -23.87 34.34
N ARG A 380 -5.33 -24.36 34.38
CA ARG A 380 -6.55 -23.56 34.52
C ARG A 380 -7.29 -23.79 35.84
N PHE A 381 -7.12 -24.96 36.45
CA PHE A 381 -7.85 -25.40 37.63
C PHE A 381 -6.89 -25.75 38.76
N PHE A 382 -7.01 -25.03 39.88
CA PHE A 382 -6.13 -25.21 41.03
C PHE A 382 -6.93 -25.67 42.26
N SER A 383 -6.50 -26.78 42.88
CA SER A 383 -7.08 -27.28 44.11
C SER A 383 -6.39 -26.71 45.36
N GLY A 384 -7.14 -26.31 46.38
CA GLY A 384 -6.61 -26.00 47.72
C GLY A 384 -6.02 -24.59 47.89
N GLY A 385 -6.21 -23.72 46.88
CA GLY A 385 -5.98 -22.28 46.87
C GLY A 385 -4.84 -21.73 47.72
N TYR A 386 -3.63 -21.61 47.15
CA TYR A 386 -2.71 -20.48 47.31
C TYR A 386 -1.63 -20.57 46.21
N GLY A 387 -1.71 -19.69 45.20
CA GLY A 387 -0.74 -19.53 44.12
C GLY A 387 -1.12 -20.28 42.83
N GLY A 388 -1.96 -19.65 41.99
CA GLY A 388 -2.10 -20.09 40.61
C GLY A 388 -0.94 -19.52 39.81
N GLN A 389 0.14 -20.29 39.69
CA GLN A 389 1.12 -20.05 38.65
C GLN A 389 0.62 -20.76 37.40
N THR A 390 0.45 -20.03 36.31
CA THR A 390 0.17 -20.66 35.02
C THR A 390 1.12 -20.08 33.99
N HIS A 391 1.59 -20.94 33.09
CA HIS A 391 2.34 -20.50 31.94
C HIS A 391 1.36 -19.92 30.91
N VAL A 392 1.55 -18.66 30.55
CA VAL A 392 0.74 -17.96 29.55
C VAL A 392 1.56 -17.83 28.28
N SER A 393 0.98 -18.24 27.15
CA SER A 393 1.54 -18.08 25.80
C SER A 393 0.55 -17.29 24.94
N VAL A 394 1.03 -16.21 24.31
CA VAL A 394 0.25 -15.29 23.48
C VAL A 394 0.83 -15.26 22.07
N GLU A 395 -0.01 -15.51 21.08
CA GLU A 395 0.32 -15.39 19.67
C GLU A 395 -0.37 -14.14 19.11
N LEU A 396 0.39 -13.27 18.46
CA LEU A 396 -0.14 -12.10 17.77
C LEU A 396 -0.44 -12.43 16.31
N ASN A 397 -1.36 -11.69 15.71
CA ASN A 397 -1.73 -11.82 14.31
C ASN A 397 -0.87 -10.88 13.45
N SER A 398 -0.48 -11.36 12.27
CA SER A 398 0.24 -10.57 11.26
C SER A 398 -0.44 -10.67 9.91
N TYR A 399 -0.32 -9.61 9.10
CA TYR A 399 -0.77 -9.63 7.71
C TYR A 399 0.27 -10.32 6.82
N VAL A 400 -0.21 -11.09 5.85
CA VAL A 400 0.60 -11.91 4.94
C VAL A 400 0.17 -11.60 3.52
N TYR A 401 1.13 -11.38 2.61
CA TYR A 401 0.83 -11.14 1.21
C TYR A 401 0.12 -12.32 0.55
N GLY A 402 -0.80 -12.03 -0.38
CA GLY A 402 -1.58 -13.02 -1.12
C GLY A 402 -2.69 -13.71 -0.33
N ARG A 403 -2.71 -13.56 1.01
CA ARG A 403 -3.79 -14.10 1.85
C ARG A 403 -5.03 -13.20 1.77
N GLU A 404 -6.19 -13.84 1.63
CA GLU A 404 -7.47 -13.13 1.63
C GLU A 404 -7.83 -12.64 3.04
N TYR A 405 -8.27 -11.40 3.10
CA TYR A 405 -8.78 -10.75 4.30
C TYR A 405 -10.13 -10.13 4.00
N GLU A 406 -11.00 -10.16 5.01
CA GLU A 406 -12.24 -9.39 5.04
C GLU A 406 -12.08 -8.31 6.11
N LEU A 407 -11.90 -7.07 5.68
CA LEU A 407 -11.68 -5.92 6.56
C LEU A 407 -12.93 -5.05 6.56
N LYS A 408 -13.47 -4.81 7.74
CA LYS A 408 -14.66 -3.95 7.88
C LYS A 408 -14.19 -2.50 7.87
N VAL A 409 -14.88 -1.62 7.17
CA VAL A 409 -14.63 -0.19 7.24
C VAL A 409 -15.37 0.36 8.46
N VAL A 410 -14.64 0.97 9.39
CA VAL A 410 -15.16 1.48 10.66
C VAL A 410 -14.72 2.91 10.92
N ALA A 411 -15.51 3.63 11.71
CA ALA A 411 -15.08 4.88 12.32
C ALA A 411 -14.24 4.60 13.58
N GLY A 412 -13.37 5.53 13.95
CA GLY A 412 -12.44 5.34 15.07
C GLY A 412 -11.29 4.38 14.75
N ALA A 413 -10.58 3.91 15.78
CA ALA A 413 -9.35 3.15 15.64
C ALA A 413 -9.46 1.72 16.21
N GLU A 414 -10.12 0.85 15.45
CA GLU A 414 -10.27 -0.58 15.75
C GLU A 414 -9.20 -1.40 14.98
N VAL A 415 -8.16 -1.87 15.68
CA VAL A 415 -7.04 -2.61 15.08
C VAL A 415 -7.51 -3.97 14.57
N GLY A 416 -7.40 -4.24 13.27
CA GLY A 416 -7.97 -5.44 12.62
C GLY A 416 -9.16 -5.14 11.69
N SER A 417 -9.53 -3.87 11.58
CA SER A 417 -10.50 -3.34 10.61
C SER A 417 -9.83 -2.25 9.76
N PHE A 418 -10.44 -1.84 8.66
CA PHE A 418 -10.06 -0.61 7.97
C PHE A 418 -10.64 0.59 8.71
N CYS A 419 -9.79 1.48 9.20
CA CYS A 419 -10.24 2.67 9.94
C CYS A 419 -10.33 3.86 8.98
N ALA A 420 -11.49 4.47 8.87
CA ALA A 420 -11.68 5.66 8.05
C ALA A 420 -10.79 6.80 8.56
N LEU A 421 -10.13 7.50 7.63
CA LEU A 421 -9.24 8.63 7.91
C LEU A 421 -9.88 9.95 7.51
N ASP A 422 -9.68 10.97 8.34
CA ASP A 422 -9.93 12.36 7.99
C ASP A 422 -8.66 12.95 7.37
N LEU A 423 -8.56 12.89 6.04
CA LEU A 423 -7.38 13.36 5.31
C LEU A 423 -7.15 14.88 5.42
N SER A 424 -8.13 15.66 5.91
CA SER A 424 -7.91 17.10 6.19
C SER A 424 -7.00 17.33 7.41
N THR A 425 -6.74 16.28 8.20
CA THR A 425 -5.98 16.35 9.46
C THR A 425 -4.53 15.89 9.32
N ILE A 426 -4.02 15.70 8.11
CA ILE A 426 -2.64 15.26 7.89
C ILE A 426 -1.65 16.26 8.50
N LYS A 427 -0.68 15.73 9.25
CA LYS A 427 0.44 16.49 9.84
C LYS A 427 1.76 15.76 9.61
N HIS A 428 2.71 16.42 8.95
CA HIS A 428 4.09 15.95 8.83
C HIS A 428 4.87 16.18 10.14
N PRO A 429 5.81 15.28 10.52
CA PRO A 429 6.75 15.56 11.59
C PRO A 429 7.54 16.86 11.34
N PRO A 430 7.73 17.76 12.33
CA PRO A 430 7.40 17.64 13.75
C PRO A 430 6.10 18.37 14.18
N ASN A 431 5.17 18.70 13.27
CA ASN A 431 4.02 19.60 13.53
C ASN A 431 2.77 18.91 14.12
N TRP A 432 2.95 17.85 14.88
CA TRP A 432 1.95 16.81 15.07
C TRP A 432 1.05 17.03 16.31
N ARG A 433 1.20 18.13 17.08
CA ARG A 433 0.66 18.25 18.45
C ARG A 433 -0.60 19.09 18.62
N HIS A 434 -0.79 20.15 17.85
CA HIS A 434 -1.82 21.11 18.18
C HIS A 434 -2.80 21.27 17.03
N PRO A 435 -4.13 21.17 17.26
CA PRO A 435 -5.15 21.50 16.25
C PRO A 435 -5.00 22.91 15.67
N GLN A 436 -4.25 23.78 16.36
CA GLN A 436 -3.91 25.14 15.94
C GLN A 436 -2.64 25.22 15.07
N ASP A 437 -1.87 24.13 14.95
CA ASP A 437 -0.73 24.08 14.04
C ASP A 437 -1.24 24.21 12.59
N PRO A 438 -0.51 24.92 11.71
CA PRO A 438 -0.95 25.10 10.32
C PRO A 438 -1.32 23.78 9.65
N SER A 439 -2.45 23.76 8.94
CA SER A 439 -2.79 22.65 8.06
C SER A 439 -1.72 22.55 6.97
N GLU A 440 -1.23 21.33 6.72
CA GLU A 440 -0.28 21.11 5.63
C GLU A 440 -0.93 21.44 4.28
N TYR A 441 -2.17 20.97 4.12
CA TYR A 441 -2.96 21.16 2.91
C TYR A 441 -4.25 21.90 3.25
N GLU A 442 -4.64 22.85 2.40
CA GLU A 442 -5.95 23.50 2.48
C GLU A 442 -7.02 22.53 1.97
N LEU A 443 -7.58 21.72 2.87
CA LEU A 443 -8.58 20.71 2.58
C LEU A 443 -9.89 21.04 3.30
N SER A 444 -11.02 20.74 2.65
CA SER A 444 -12.33 20.78 3.29
C SER A 444 -12.45 19.66 4.32
N SER A 445 -12.96 19.97 5.51
CA SER A 445 -13.27 19.01 6.58
C SER A 445 -14.71 18.49 6.50
N ALA A 446 -15.41 18.75 5.39
CA ALA A 446 -16.77 18.25 5.21
C ALA A 446 -16.77 16.72 5.13
N ALA A 447 -17.71 16.06 5.84
CA ALA A 447 -17.83 14.60 5.82
C ALA A 447 -18.04 14.01 4.42
N SER A 448 -18.53 14.79 3.45
CA SER A 448 -18.62 14.40 2.04
C SER A 448 -17.26 14.18 1.37
N GLU A 449 -16.20 14.84 1.85
CA GLU A 449 -14.85 14.68 1.29
C GLU A 449 -14.28 13.29 1.53
N TYR A 450 -14.62 12.64 2.64
CA TYR A 450 -14.24 11.26 2.88
C TYR A 450 -14.68 10.34 1.72
N TYR A 451 -15.95 10.43 1.31
CA TYR A 451 -16.48 9.64 0.20
C TYR A 451 -15.93 10.09 -1.17
N ASN A 452 -15.61 11.37 -1.31
CA ASN A 452 -14.94 11.92 -2.50
C ASN A 452 -13.56 11.28 -2.69
N TYR A 453 -12.77 11.12 -1.62
CA TYR A 453 -11.46 10.48 -1.68
C TYR A 453 -11.49 8.95 -1.76
N ILE A 454 -12.65 8.32 -1.54
CA ILE A 454 -12.87 6.92 -1.94
C ILE A 454 -13.06 6.85 -3.46
N ALA A 455 -13.91 7.73 -4.02
CA ALA A 455 -14.22 7.76 -5.44
C ALA A 455 -13.03 8.23 -6.31
N ASN A 456 -12.26 9.21 -5.82
CA ASN A 456 -11.21 9.90 -6.54
C ASN A 456 -9.85 9.75 -5.84
N TYR A 457 -8.76 9.77 -6.60
CA TYR A 457 -7.41 9.72 -6.02
C TYR A 457 -7.15 10.94 -5.14
N PHE A 458 -6.71 10.72 -3.90
CA PHE A 458 -6.22 11.79 -3.05
C PHE A 458 -5.01 12.49 -3.71
N PRO A 459 -5.03 13.82 -3.89
CA PRO A 459 -4.06 14.51 -4.75
C PRO A 459 -2.69 14.75 -4.10
N PHE A 460 -2.59 14.65 -2.78
CA PHE A 460 -1.36 14.92 -2.03
C PHE A 460 -0.65 13.65 -1.60
N ALA A 461 0.66 13.76 -1.38
CA ALA A 461 1.47 12.65 -0.90
C ALA A 461 1.33 12.53 0.62
N VAL A 462 1.17 11.31 1.11
CA VAL A 462 1.27 10.99 2.54
C VAL A 462 2.56 10.23 2.76
N HIS A 463 3.32 10.64 3.76
CA HIS A 463 4.65 10.13 4.07
C HIS A 463 4.65 9.23 5.29
N ILE A 464 5.65 8.36 5.37
CA ILE A 464 5.97 7.63 6.60
C ILE A 464 6.30 8.65 7.70
N GLY A 465 5.71 8.46 8.88
CA GLY A 465 5.80 9.37 10.02
C GLY A 465 4.61 10.32 10.16
N ASP A 466 3.80 10.49 9.12
CA ASP A 466 2.63 11.37 9.15
C ASP A 466 1.63 10.94 10.22
N THR A 467 1.03 11.92 10.86
CA THR A 467 -0.09 11.68 11.78
C THR A 467 -1.39 12.11 11.12
N ILE A 468 -2.39 11.23 11.16
CA ILE A 468 -3.72 11.43 10.57
C ILE A 468 -4.76 10.95 11.59
N TRP A 469 -5.82 11.72 11.78
CA TRP A 469 -6.90 11.37 12.70
C TRP A 469 -7.95 10.52 11.98
N THR A 470 -8.57 9.61 12.73
CA THR A 470 -9.68 8.82 12.22
C THR A 470 -10.92 9.69 12.01
N GLN A 471 -11.65 9.43 10.93
CA GLN A 471 -13.00 9.95 10.74
C GLN A 471 -13.92 9.46 11.87
N THR A 472 -14.78 10.35 12.35
CA THR A 472 -15.82 10.03 13.35
C THR A 472 -17.21 10.09 12.76
N GLY A 473 -18.18 9.57 13.52
CA GLY A 473 -19.58 9.50 13.13
C GLY A 473 -19.95 8.16 12.50
N ASN A 474 -21.21 8.05 12.09
CA ASN A 474 -21.71 6.84 11.44
C ASN A 474 -21.34 6.87 9.96
N LEU A 475 -20.48 5.96 9.51
CA LEU A 475 -20.13 5.80 8.10
C LEU A 475 -21.28 5.12 7.36
N SER A 476 -21.68 5.69 6.23
CA SER A 476 -22.81 5.23 5.43
C SER A 476 -22.34 4.15 4.47
N ALA A 477 -22.71 2.90 4.75
CA ALA A 477 -22.38 1.78 3.87
C ALA A 477 -22.82 1.99 2.41
N PRO A 478 -24.06 2.46 2.11
CA PRO A 478 -24.45 2.75 0.72
C PRO A 478 -23.60 3.82 0.04
N GLN A 479 -23.13 4.84 0.77
CA GLN A 479 -22.28 5.88 0.17
C GLN A 479 -20.86 5.37 -0.09
N THR A 480 -20.31 4.56 0.82
CA THR A 480 -19.02 3.90 0.61
C THR A 480 -19.08 3.00 -0.63
N ASP A 481 -20.14 2.22 -0.77
CA ASP A 481 -20.34 1.32 -1.92
C ASP A 481 -20.42 2.10 -3.25
N ASN A 482 -21.28 3.13 -3.33
CA ASN A 482 -21.39 4.00 -4.51
C ASN A 482 -20.06 4.68 -4.88
N SER A 483 -19.26 5.09 -3.89
CA SER A 483 -17.94 5.66 -4.14
C SER A 483 -16.97 4.63 -4.70
N LEU A 484 -17.04 3.37 -4.26
CA LEU A 484 -16.22 2.28 -4.81
C LEU A 484 -16.63 1.92 -6.24
N GLU A 485 -17.93 1.90 -6.55
CA GLU A 485 -18.42 1.75 -7.92
C GLU A 485 -17.84 2.84 -8.84
N THR A 486 -17.85 4.09 -8.38
CA THR A 486 -17.25 5.22 -9.10
C THR A 486 -15.74 5.05 -9.26
N ARG A 487 -15.06 4.59 -8.20
CA ARG A 487 -13.60 4.41 -8.18
C ARG A 487 -13.12 3.33 -9.14
N PHE A 488 -13.82 2.21 -9.20
CA PHE A 488 -13.41 1.05 -9.98
C PHE A 488 -13.94 1.08 -11.41
N ASP A 489 -14.93 1.95 -11.71
CA ASP A 489 -15.46 2.22 -13.04
C ASP A 489 -15.89 0.93 -13.78
N GLY A 490 -16.59 0.05 -13.07
CA GLY A 490 -17.09 -1.23 -13.59
C GLY A 490 -16.01 -2.28 -13.91
N ASN A 491 -14.77 -2.08 -13.47
CA ASN A 491 -13.75 -3.12 -13.52
C ASN A 491 -14.17 -4.27 -12.60
N GLU A 492 -14.49 -5.46 -13.12
CA GLU A 492 -14.91 -6.64 -12.35
C GLU A 492 -13.83 -7.72 -12.23
N MET A 493 -12.57 -7.39 -12.53
CA MET A 493 -11.47 -8.36 -12.50
C MET A 493 -11.21 -8.85 -11.07
N SER A 494 -11.33 -10.15 -10.84
CA SER A 494 -10.97 -10.77 -9.56
C SER A 494 -9.45 -10.77 -9.36
N PHE A 495 -8.99 -10.93 -8.10
CA PHE A 495 -7.55 -11.09 -7.85
C PHE A 495 -6.96 -12.27 -8.63
N SER A 496 -7.67 -13.40 -8.70
CA SER A 496 -7.19 -14.59 -9.41
C SER A 496 -7.04 -14.35 -10.92
N ASP A 497 -7.97 -13.61 -11.53
CA ASP A 497 -7.88 -13.27 -12.95
C ASP A 497 -6.76 -12.27 -13.23
N TRP A 498 -6.58 -11.30 -12.33
CA TRP A 498 -5.48 -10.33 -12.41
C TRP A 498 -4.11 -11.00 -12.29
N GLU A 499 -3.95 -11.95 -11.37
CA GLU A 499 -2.73 -12.73 -11.22
C GLU A 499 -2.49 -13.64 -12.43
N ALA A 500 -3.52 -14.34 -12.92
CA ALA A 500 -3.43 -15.17 -14.11
C ALA A 500 -3.07 -14.38 -15.38
N ALA A 501 -3.47 -13.11 -15.46
CA ALA A 501 -3.09 -12.18 -16.52
C ALA A 501 -1.66 -11.62 -16.39
N GLY A 502 -0.88 -12.07 -15.39
CA GLY A 502 0.48 -11.60 -15.16
C GLY A 502 0.54 -10.25 -14.44
N LYS A 503 -0.47 -9.94 -13.61
CA LYS A 503 -0.54 -8.71 -12.78
C LYS A 503 -0.40 -7.43 -13.60
N PRO A 504 -1.24 -7.22 -14.64
CA PRO A 504 -1.13 -6.03 -15.48
C PRO A 504 -1.16 -4.75 -14.64
N ALA A 505 -0.21 -3.86 -14.93
CA ALA A 505 -0.08 -2.59 -14.23
C ALA A 505 -1.32 -1.71 -14.43
N GLY A 506 -1.62 -0.87 -13.44
CA GLY A 506 -2.68 0.14 -13.54
C GLY A 506 -4.10 -0.37 -13.32
N SER A 507 -4.28 -1.56 -12.75
CA SER A 507 -5.61 -2.00 -12.30
C SER A 507 -6.21 -1.00 -11.30
N SER A 508 -7.41 -0.51 -11.57
CA SER A 508 -8.14 0.40 -10.66
C SER A 508 -8.45 -0.24 -9.30
N ARG A 509 -8.51 -1.57 -9.24
CA ARG A 509 -8.75 -2.38 -8.02
C ARG A 509 -7.55 -2.47 -7.08
N LEU A 510 -6.38 -2.11 -7.58
CA LEU A 510 -5.19 -1.98 -6.75
C LEU A 510 -5.21 -0.61 -6.07
N ILE A 511 -5.35 -0.61 -4.75
CA ILE A 511 -5.37 0.59 -3.94
C ILE A 511 -4.14 0.65 -3.03
N TYR A 512 -3.74 1.86 -2.67
CA TYR A 512 -2.72 2.07 -1.65
C TYR A 512 -3.40 2.45 -0.34
N VAL A 513 -3.00 1.79 0.75
CA VAL A 513 -3.49 2.04 2.10
C VAL A 513 -2.31 2.32 3.03
N PRO A 514 -2.39 3.34 3.90
CA PRO A 514 -1.38 3.54 4.92
C PRO A 514 -1.52 2.47 6.00
N VAL A 515 -0.40 1.83 6.32
CA VAL A 515 -0.27 0.96 7.50
C VAL A 515 0.11 1.86 8.67
N MET A 516 -0.69 1.81 9.73
CA MET A 516 -0.61 2.81 10.80
C MET A 516 -0.59 2.20 12.19
N GLU A 517 -0.12 2.96 13.18
CA GLU A 517 -0.19 2.61 14.60
C GLU A 517 -0.94 3.69 15.39
N LYS A 518 -1.71 3.27 16.40
CA LYS A 518 -2.33 4.21 17.33
C LYS A 518 -1.29 5.02 18.10
N MET A 519 -1.49 6.32 18.17
CA MET A 519 -0.69 7.23 19.01
C MET A 519 -1.32 7.43 20.39
N GLN A 520 -2.63 7.23 20.50
CA GLN A 520 -3.39 7.41 21.74
C GLN A 520 -4.50 6.37 21.84
N ASN A 521 -4.97 6.10 23.06
CA ASN A 521 -6.17 5.32 23.31
C ASN A 521 -7.30 6.25 23.79
N VAL A 522 -7.97 6.89 22.83
CA VAL A 522 -9.05 7.87 23.06
C VAL A 522 -10.34 7.41 22.36
N SER A 523 -11.48 7.85 22.88
CA SER A 523 -12.76 7.68 22.20
C SER A 523 -12.94 8.78 21.15
N GLY A 524 -13.49 8.43 19.98
CA GLY A 524 -13.74 9.37 18.89
C GLY A 524 -12.55 9.48 17.92
N GLN A 525 -12.09 10.71 17.65
CA GLN A 525 -11.01 10.96 16.70
C GLN A 525 -9.68 10.51 17.30
N THR A 526 -9.19 9.36 16.85
CA THR A 526 -7.93 8.79 17.33
C THR A 526 -6.80 9.15 16.38
N PRO A 527 -5.68 9.72 16.86
CA PRO A 527 -4.50 9.93 16.03
C PRO A 527 -3.82 8.60 15.71
N LEU A 528 -3.57 8.38 14.43
CA LEU A 528 -2.81 7.26 13.90
C LEU A 528 -1.52 7.80 13.24
N ARG A 529 -0.40 7.09 13.41
CA ARG A 529 0.87 7.40 12.73
C ARG A 529 1.10 6.44 11.58
N VAL A 530 1.42 6.95 10.40
CA VAL A 530 1.87 6.17 9.25
C VAL A 530 3.22 5.56 9.59
N VAL A 531 3.29 4.23 9.59
CA VAL A 531 4.54 3.49 9.83
C VAL A 531 5.02 2.78 8.58
N ALA A 532 4.11 2.51 7.65
CA ALA A 532 4.41 1.96 6.34
C ALA A 532 3.27 2.26 5.36
N LEU A 533 3.50 1.90 4.11
CA LEU A 533 2.51 1.94 3.04
C LEU A 533 2.34 0.52 2.52
N ALA A 534 1.11 0.15 2.13
CA ALA A 534 0.84 -1.15 1.55
C ALA A 534 -0.08 -1.04 0.33
N ALA A 535 0.10 -1.96 -0.62
CA ALA A 535 -0.83 -2.16 -1.71
C ALA A 535 -1.84 -3.25 -1.33
N PHE A 536 -3.10 -2.99 -1.62
CA PHE A 536 -4.21 -3.91 -1.36
C PHE A 536 -5.05 -4.06 -2.61
N TYR A 537 -5.27 -5.30 -3.04
CA TYR A 537 -6.14 -5.61 -4.18
C TYR A 537 -7.56 -5.88 -3.66
N VAL A 538 -8.53 -5.10 -4.13
CA VAL A 538 -9.94 -5.20 -3.72
C VAL A 538 -10.72 -6.12 -4.66
N GLU A 539 -11.35 -7.15 -4.10
CA GLU A 539 -12.23 -8.05 -4.87
C GLU A 539 -13.48 -7.32 -5.38
N PRO A 540 -14.10 -7.79 -6.49
CA PRO A 540 -15.32 -7.21 -7.03
C PRO A 540 -16.52 -7.25 -6.10
N GLU A 541 -16.62 -8.31 -5.32
CA GLU A 541 -17.71 -8.45 -4.35
C GLU A 541 -17.44 -7.59 -3.11
N VAL A 542 -18.26 -6.56 -2.94
CA VAL A 542 -18.33 -5.75 -1.72
C VAL A 542 -19.55 -6.20 -0.92
N GLU A 543 -19.35 -6.59 0.34
CA GLU A 543 -20.45 -7.02 1.20
C GLU A 543 -20.93 -5.88 2.10
N THR A 544 -22.22 -5.54 1.98
CA THR A 544 -22.89 -4.62 2.90
C THR A 544 -23.73 -5.41 3.91
N LYS A 545 -23.30 -5.42 5.17
CA LYS A 545 -24.01 -6.13 6.26
C LYS A 545 -24.21 -5.20 7.46
N GLY A 546 -25.46 -5.07 7.92
CA GLY A 546 -25.79 -4.34 9.15
C GLY A 546 -25.38 -2.85 9.16
N GLY A 547 -25.35 -2.20 7.99
CA GLY A 547 -24.95 -0.79 7.86
C GLY A 547 -23.44 -0.54 7.81
N SER A 548 -22.62 -1.59 7.74
CA SER A 548 -21.17 -1.51 7.53
C SER A 548 -20.77 -2.14 6.19
N VAL A 549 -19.65 -1.69 5.64
CA VAL A 549 -19.03 -2.28 4.45
C VAL A 549 -17.88 -3.19 4.87
N ALA A 550 -17.89 -4.42 4.38
CA ALA A 550 -16.78 -5.35 4.48
C ALA A 550 -16.07 -5.43 3.12
N ILE A 551 -14.78 -5.07 3.12
CA ILE A 551 -13.92 -5.09 1.95
C ILE A 551 -13.15 -6.40 1.98
N ARG A 552 -13.39 -7.23 0.97
CA ARG A 552 -12.59 -8.45 0.75
C ARG A 552 -11.45 -8.14 -0.20
N GLY A 553 -10.28 -8.70 0.09
CA GLY A 553 -9.11 -8.48 -0.74
C GLY A 553 -7.84 -9.05 -0.15
N ARG A 554 -6.71 -8.70 -0.77
CA ARG A 554 -5.39 -9.24 -0.44
C ARG A 554 -4.38 -8.11 -0.38
N PHE A 555 -3.52 -8.11 0.63
CA PHE A 555 -2.28 -7.35 0.54
C PHE A 555 -1.40 -7.99 -0.54
N VAL A 556 -0.77 -7.17 -1.37
CA VAL A 556 0.07 -7.65 -2.47
C VAL A 556 1.44 -7.01 -2.39
N GLN A 557 2.49 -7.80 -2.68
CA GLN A 557 3.78 -7.25 -2.98
C GLN A 557 3.66 -6.59 -4.36
N TYR A 558 3.83 -5.26 -4.39
CA TYR A 558 3.63 -4.48 -5.58
C TYR A 558 4.58 -3.31 -5.62
N ILE A 559 5.20 -3.09 -6.78
CA ILE A 559 6.17 -2.04 -7.01
C ILE A 559 5.42 -0.78 -7.43
N ALA A 560 5.53 0.28 -6.64
CA ALA A 560 4.86 1.54 -6.90
C ALA A 560 5.86 2.62 -7.33
N PRO A 561 5.63 3.35 -8.44
CA PRO A 561 6.42 4.54 -8.72
C PRO A 561 6.12 5.60 -7.65
N SER A 562 7.17 6.19 -7.10
CA SER A 562 7.05 7.19 -6.04
C SER A 562 8.05 8.34 -6.23
N GLU A 563 7.62 9.56 -5.92
CA GLU A 563 8.50 10.73 -5.80
C GLU A 563 9.18 10.78 -4.42
N GLY A 564 8.58 10.15 -3.40
CA GLY A 564 9.15 9.98 -2.07
C GLY A 564 9.81 8.62 -1.93
N VAL A 565 11.14 8.60 -1.93
CA VAL A 565 11.93 7.37 -1.75
C VAL A 565 12.93 7.51 -0.60
N SER A 566 13.34 6.37 -0.04
CA SER A 566 14.45 6.24 0.89
C SER A 566 15.38 5.12 0.41
N GLU A 567 16.68 5.26 0.64
CA GLU A 567 17.65 4.22 0.33
C GLU A 567 17.68 3.08 1.35
N GLU A 568 17.17 3.31 2.56
CA GLU A 568 17.08 2.32 3.62
C GLU A 568 15.62 2.07 4.01
N PRO A 569 15.25 0.84 4.39
CA PRO A 569 13.90 0.54 4.82
C PRO A 569 13.62 1.24 6.15
N MET A 570 12.51 1.98 6.22
CA MET A 570 12.10 2.75 7.39
C MET A 570 11.41 1.92 8.49
N GLY A 571 11.34 0.59 8.32
CA GLY A 571 10.73 -0.35 9.25
C GLY A 571 10.52 -1.73 8.62
N ASP A 572 9.81 -2.60 9.36
CA ASP A 572 9.58 -4.00 8.96
C ASP A 572 8.60 -4.18 7.78
N TYR A 573 7.86 -3.13 7.44
CA TYR A 573 6.92 -3.11 6.32
C TYR A 573 7.32 -1.99 5.36
N TYR A 574 7.55 -2.31 4.10
CA TYR A 574 7.95 -1.35 3.07
C TYR A 574 7.42 -1.77 1.70
N ILE A 575 7.36 -0.79 0.80
CA ILE A 575 7.14 -1.01 -0.64
C ILE A 575 8.46 -0.70 -1.32
N GLU A 576 8.98 -1.64 -2.09
CA GLU A 576 10.17 -1.43 -2.92
C GLU A 576 9.79 -0.68 -4.19
N THR A 577 10.72 0.14 -4.66
CA THR A 577 10.56 0.94 -5.88
C THR A 577 11.90 1.13 -6.56
N PRO A 578 11.97 1.00 -7.90
CA PRO A 578 13.19 1.33 -8.63
C PRO A 578 13.38 2.85 -8.67
N HIS A 579 14.59 3.31 -8.33
CA HIS A 579 14.94 4.72 -8.30
C HIS A 579 16.20 5.01 -9.12
N LEU A 580 16.14 5.98 -10.03
CA LEU A 580 17.30 6.40 -10.81
C LEU A 580 18.28 7.20 -9.96
N ILE A 581 19.57 6.84 -10.02
CA ILE A 581 20.66 7.53 -9.33
C ILE A 581 21.70 8.06 -10.32
N SER A 582 22.42 9.10 -9.91
CA SER A 582 23.48 9.73 -10.71
C SER A 582 24.90 9.27 -10.34
N GLU A 583 25.05 8.61 -9.19
CA GLU A 583 26.33 8.05 -8.72
C GLU A 583 26.73 6.82 -9.55
N GLY A 584 28.01 6.70 -9.91
CA GLY A 584 28.53 5.56 -10.69
C GLY A 584 28.37 5.67 -12.22
N LEU A 585 27.85 6.80 -12.72
CA LEU A 585 27.79 7.10 -14.15
C LEU A 585 29.14 7.58 -14.69
N ASP A 586 29.60 6.94 -15.76
CA ASP A 586 30.83 7.30 -16.47
C ASP A 586 30.48 8.33 -17.57
N TYR A 587 30.82 9.60 -17.36
CA TYR A 587 30.49 10.71 -18.27
C TYR A 587 31.48 10.91 -19.42
#